data_AF-A0A532ARK7-F1
#
_entry.id   AF-A0A532ARK7-F1
#
_cell.length_a   1.000
_cell.length_b   1.000
_cell.length_c   1.000
_cell.angle_alpha   90.00
_cell.angle_beta   90.00
_cell.angle_gamma   90.00
#
_symmetry.space_group_name_H-M   'P 1'
#
loop_
_entity.id
_entity.type
_entity.pdbx_description
1 polymer ?
#
loop_
_entity_poly.entity_id
_entity_poly.type
_entity_poly.pdbx_seq_one_letter_code
_entity_poly.pdbx_strand_id
1 'polypeptide(L)'
;MVTGGCRSVLAQMPGRTGTASGPIGASMAVLAILQDADVLPPEGTPEANRVIKVVIQFQSVFMKSTDPNVQGFLNQALAAQEKVPSAETLLRFRSSGWTSELLEALNGAWSIMAIDQHDQLTPGFRQFNVSLEDFDWLMELVTKARIAFEQRGQHIHQVFAQRRREMPGGAQ
;
A
#
# COMPACT_ATOMS: atom_id res chain seq x y z
N MET A 1 -27.74 -29.41 -2.27
CA MET A 1 -26.96 -28.27 -2.79
C MET A 1 -26.40 -27.52 -1.60
N VAL A 2 -25.09 -27.59 -1.35
CA VAL A 2 -24.42 -26.84 -0.29
C VAL A 2 -23.81 -25.61 -0.94
N THR A 3 -24.35 -24.44 -0.66
CA THR A 3 -23.78 -23.15 -1.03
C THR A 3 -22.60 -22.85 -0.11
N GLY A 4 -21.39 -23.08 -0.61
CA GLY A 4 -20.16 -22.62 0.02
C GLY A 4 -20.08 -21.11 -0.07
N GLY A 5 -20.38 -20.42 1.03
CA GLY A 5 -20.23 -18.98 1.14
C GLY A 5 -18.77 -18.59 1.17
N CYS A 6 -18.28 -17.93 0.12
CA CYS A 6 -17.00 -17.25 0.11
C CYS A 6 -16.97 -16.20 1.22
N ARG A 7 -16.20 -16.46 2.28
CA ARG A 7 -15.93 -15.48 3.34
C ARG A 7 -14.62 -14.79 2.99
N SER A 8 -14.76 -13.65 2.31
CA SER A 8 -13.67 -12.71 1.99
C SER A 8 -12.73 -12.51 3.17
N VAL A 9 -11.41 -12.47 2.93
CA VAL A 9 -10.35 -12.11 3.90
C VAL A 9 -10.67 -10.85 4.71
N LEU A 10 -11.45 -9.92 4.17
CA LEU A 10 -11.92 -8.72 4.87
C LEU A 10 -12.85 -9.02 6.05
N ALA A 11 -13.54 -10.17 6.06
CA ALA A 11 -14.52 -10.55 7.08
C ALA A 11 -13.90 -11.11 8.37
N GLN A 12 -12.57 -11.30 8.45
CA GLN A 12 -11.90 -11.93 9.59
C GLN A 12 -11.16 -10.95 10.51
N MET A 13 -11.35 -9.64 10.39
CA MET A 13 -10.72 -8.68 11.30
C MET A 13 -11.62 -8.42 12.54
N PRO A 14 -11.16 -8.72 13.78
CA PRO A 14 -11.93 -8.44 14.98
C PRO A 14 -12.04 -6.92 15.18
N GLY A 15 -13.28 -6.47 15.37
CA GLY A 15 -13.62 -5.07 15.62
C GLY A 15 -12.94 -4.54 16.89
N ARG A 16 -11.93 -3.68 16.71
CA ARG A 16 -11.46 -2.78 17.75
C ARG A 16 -12.14 -1.44 17.56
N THR A 17 -13.13 -1.17 18.41
CA THR A 17 -13.74 0.16 18.62
C THR A 17 -12.70 1.08 19.26
N GLY A 18 -11.89 1.71 18.43
CA GLY A 18 -11.10 2.90 18.74
C GLY A 18 -11.25 3.85 17.57
N THR A 19 -11.21 5.16 17.83
CA THR A 19 -11.21 6.22 16.79
C THR A 19 -10.50 5.74 15.53
N ALA A 20 -11.25 5.64 14.43
CA ALA A 20 -10.77 5.02 13.21
C ALA A 20 -9.54 5.78 12.68
N SER A 21 -8.34 5.28 13.00
CA SER A 21 -7.11 5.95 12.61
C SER A 21 -6.97 5.84 11.09
N GLY A 22 -6.90 6.98 10.40
CA GLY A 22 -6.78 7.05 8.93
C GLY A 22 -5.83 6.01 8.31
N PRO A 23 -4.64 5.75 8.90
CA PRO A 23 -3.71 4.75 8.38
C PRO A 23 -4.25 3.31 8.33
N ILE A 24 -5.12 2.91 9.25
CA ILE A 24 -5.75 1.57 9.19
C ILE A 24 -6.66 1.48 7.98
N GLY A 25 -7.54 2.48 7.79
CA GLY A 25 -8.44 2.50 6.65
C GLY A 25 -7.71 2.59 5.31
N ALA A 26 -6.58 3.27 5.26
CA ALA A 26 -5.74 3.32 4.07
C ALA A 26 -5.12 1.97 3.74
N SER A 27 -4.57 1.25 4.74
CA SER A 27 -4.08 -0.12 4.54
C SER A 27 -5.19 -1.07 4.10
N MET A 28 -6.39 -0.97 4.68
CA MET A 28 -7.54 -1.77 4.25
C MET A 28 -7.97 -1.43 2.82
N ALA A 29 -7.91 -0.16 2.41
CA ALA A 29 -8.20 0.24 1.04
C ALA A 29 -7.19 -0.35 0.05
N VAL A 30 -5.90 -0.37 0.40
CA VAL A 30 -4.88 -1.07 -0.42
C VAL A 30 -5.21 -2.55 -0.57
N LEU A 31 -5.51 -3.24 0.52
CA LEU A 31 -5.88 -4.66 0.47
C LEU A 31 -7.14 -4.90 -0.38
N ALA A 32 -8.14 -4.02 -0.27
CA ALA A 32 -9.36 -4.12 -1.05
C ALA A 32 -9.11 -3.92 -2.56
N ILE A 33 -8.27 -2.97 -2.98
CA ILE A 33 -7.97 -2.82 -4.40
C ILE A 33 -7.19 -4.02 -4.97
N LEU A 34 -6.30 -4.64 -4.18
CA LEU A 34 -5.59 -5.84 -4.60
C LEU A 34 -6.56 -7.03 -4.73
N GLN A 35 -7.54 -7.12 -3.82
CA GLN A 35 -8.60 -8.12 -3.89
C GLN A 35 -9.50 -7.91 -5.12
N ASP A 36 -9.91 -6.68 -5.38
CA ASP A 36 -10.78 -6.34 -6.52
C ASP A 36 -10.10 -6.61 -7.86
N ALA A 37 -8.79 -6.41 -7.92
CA ALA A 37 -7.99 -6.72 -9.10
C ALA A 37 -7.76 -8.23 -9.29
N ASP A 38 -8.11 -9.07 -8.32
CA ASP A 38 -7.86 -10.51 -8.32
C ASP A 38 -6.35 -10.86 -8.40
N VAL A 39 -5.53 -10.10 -7.68
CA VAL A 39 -4.06 -10.27 -7.67
C VAL A 39 -3.52 -10.78 -6.34
N LEU A 40 -4.37 -10.93 -5.33
CA LEU A 40 -3.97 -11.47 -4.04
C LEU A 40 -3.67 -12.98 -4.13
N PRO A 41 -2.71 -13.48 -3.34
CA PRO A 41 -2.53 -14.91 -3.16
C PRO A 41 -3.82 -15.59 -2.67
N PRO A 42 -4.00 -16.90 -2.92
CA PRO A 42 -5.17 -17.63 -2.45
C PRO A 42 -5.38 -17.49 -0.94
N GLU A 43 -6.64 -17.32 -0.52
CA GLU A 43 -6.97 -17.17 0.89
C GLU A 43 -6.51 -18.39 1.72
N GLY A 44 -6.09 -18.15 2.96
CA GLY A 44 -5.62 -19.21 3.86
C GLY A 44 -4.17 -19.67 3.63
N THR A 45 -3.48 -19.10 2.63
CA THR A 45 -2.05 -19.34 2.41
C THR A 45 -1.17 -18.46 3.30
N PRO A 46 0.06 -18.89 3.62
CA PRO A 46 1.05 -18.03 4.28
C PRO A 46 1.28 -16.70 3.55
N GLU A 47 1.21 -16.72 2.22
CA GLU A 47 1.41 -15.56 1.35
C GLU A 47 0.26 -14.54 1.52
N ALA A 48 -0.99 -14.98 1.66
CA ALA A 48 -2.10 -14.06 1.94
C ALA A 48 -1.89 -13.30 3.26
N ASN A 49 -1.38 -13.97 4.30
CA ASN A 49 -1.02 -13.34 5.57
C ASN A 49 0.18 -12.40 5.43
N ARG A 50 1.16 -12.77 4.59
CA ARG A 50 2.34 -11.95 4.29
C ARG A 50 1.93 -10.62 3.65
N VAL A 51 1.00 -10.59 2.69
CA VAL A 51 0.52 -9.33 2.07
C VAL A 51 0.01 -8.35 3.14
N ILE A 52 -0.86 -8.82 4.04
CA ILE A 52 -1.45 -7.97 5.08
C ILE A 52 -0.36 -7.35 5.96
N LYS A 53 0.61 -8.17 6.40
CA LYS A 53 1.75 -7.70 7.20
C LYS A 53 2.56 -6.65 6.42
N VAL A 54 2.91 -6.94 5.18
CA VAL A 54 3.73 -6.10 4.31
C VAL A 54 3.09 -4.72 4.09
N VAL A 55 1.78 -4.66 3.76
CA VAL A 55 1.05 -3.40 3.58
C VAL A 55 1.08 -2.54 4.84
N ILE A 56 0.84 -3.12 6.01
CA ILE A 56 0.81 -2.39 7.28
C ILE A 56 2.21 -1.93 7.71
N GLN A 57 3.21 -2.80 7.53
CA GLN A 57 4.58 -2.49 7.95
C GLN A 57 5.22 -1.44 7.04
N PHE A 58 5.05 -1.52 5.72
CA PHE A 58 5.57 -0.46 4.84
C PHE A 58 4.87 0.88 5.06
N GLN A 59 3.59 0.88 5.41
CA GLN A 59 2.95 2.12 5.85
C GLN A 59 3.70 2.72 7.06
N SER A 60 4.05 1.87 8.03
CA SER A 60 4.82 2.30 9.20
C SER A 60 6.23 2.75 8.83
N VAL A 61 6.93 2.07 7.91
CA VAL A 61 8.25 2.46 7.39
C VAL A 61 8.21 3.90 6.89
N PHE A 62 7.34 4.20 5.93
CA PHE A 62 7.31 5.53 5.31
C PHE A 62 6.76 6.61 6.25
N MET A 63 5.87 6.25 7.19
CA MET A 63 5.31 7.22 8.14
C MET A 63 6.25 7.56 9.29
N LYS A 64 7.07 6.59 9.75
CA LYS A 64 7.76 6.67 11.05
C LYS A 64 9.28 6.51 10.98
N SER A 65 9.82 5.99 9.89
CA SER A 65 11.27 5.78 9.78
C SER A 65 12.02 7.10 9.90
N THR A 66 13.08 7.12 10.70
CA THR A 66 14.04 8.23 10.77
C THR A 66 15.28 7.97 9.91
N ASP A 67 15.32 6.85 9.19
CA ASP A 67 16.41 6.49 8.29
C ASP A 67 16.49 7.48 7.12
N PRO A 68 17.66 8.09 6.86
CA PRO A 68 17.81 9.13 5.84
C PRO A 68 17.62 8.58 4.43
N ASN A 69 17.96 7.30 4.16
CA ASN A 69 17.80 6.71 2.84
C ASN A 69 16.31 6.45 2.57
N VAL A 70 15.55 5.98 3.57
CA VAL A 70 14.09 5.82 3.45
C VAL A 70 13.39 7.17 3.23
N GLN A 71 13.77 8.21 3.98
CA GLN A 71 13.22 9.55 3.78
C GLN A 71 13.61 10.14 2.42
N GLY A 72 14.86 9.93 1.99
CA GLY A 72 15.35 10.36 0.69
C GLY A 72 14.58 9.70 -0.46
N PHE A 73 14.39 8.39 -0.39
CA PHE A 73 13.60 7.64 -1.37
C PHE A 73 12.14 8.10 -1.42
N LEU A 74 11.49 8.29 -0.28
CA LEU A 74 10.12 8.81 -0.22
C LEU A 74 10.01 10.20 -0.88
N ASN A 75 10.95 11.10 -0.58
CA ASN A 75 10.98 12.43 -1.16
C ASN A 75 11.22 12.39 -2.68
N GLN A 76 12.12 11.53 -3.15
CA GLN A 76 12.39 11.33 -4.58
C GLN A 76 11.15 10.82 -5.31
N ALA A 77 10.47 9.82 -4.74
CA ALA A 77 9.25 9.26 -5.29
C ALA A 77 8.14 10.31 -5.41
N LEU A 78 7.99 11.17 -4.41
CA LEU A 78 7.03 12.28 -4.44
C LEU A 78 7.41 13.39 -5.42
N ALA A 79 8.70 13.71 -5.53
CA ALA A 79 9.19 14.75 -6.44
C ALA A 79 9.04 14.37 -7.92
N ALA A 80 9.08 13.08 -8.24
CA ALA A 80 8.86 12.57 -9.59
C ALA A 80 7.40 12.74 -10.07
N GLN A 81 6.45 12.97 -9.15
CA GLN A 81 5.06 13.30 -9.50
C GLN A 81 4.92 14.80 -9.73
N GLU A 82 5.17 15.26 -10.95
CA GLU A 82 5.19 16.66 -11.39
C GLU A 82 3.90 17.49 -11.11
N LYS A 83 2.84 16.89 -10.56
CA LYS A 83 1.48 17.47 -10.51
C LYS A 83 0.99 17.98 -9.15
N VAL A 84 1.68 17.70 -8.03
CA VAL A 84 1.22 18.12 -6.68
C VAL A 84 2.41 18.64 -5.86
N PRO A 85 2.27 19.72 -5.07
CA PRO A 85 3.31 20.13 -4.14
C PRO A 85 3.68 18.99 -3.19
N SER A 86 4.91 18.50 -3.30
CA SER A 86 5.43 17.33 -2.57
C SER A 86 5.20 17.39 -1.06
N ALA A 87 5.20 18.59 -0.48
CA ALA A 87 4.96 18.82 0.94
C ALA A 87 3.51 18.51 1.37
N GLU A 88 2.50 18.84 0.55
CA GLU A 88 1.10 18.58 0.89
C GLU A 88 0.78 17.07 0.82
N THR A 89 1.29 16.39 -0.23
CA THR A 89 1.16 14.94 -0.37
C THR A 89 1.81 14.21 0.80
N LEU A 90 3.00 14.66 1.25
CA LEU A 90 3.68 14.08 2.39
C LEU A 90 2.91 14.29 3.71
N LEU A 91 2.34 15.48 3.93
CA LEU A 91 1.50 15.77 5.10
C LEU A 91 0.21 14.94 5.11
N ARG A 92 -0.43 14.79 3.94
CA ARG A 92 -1.62 13.96 3.77
C ARG A 92 -1.29 12.50 4.04
N PHE A 93 -0.17 11.99 3.52
CA PHE A 93 0.29 10.64 3.82
C PHE A 93 0.55 10.42 5.31
N ARG A 94 1.27 11.34 5.96
CA ARG A 94 1.58 11.24 7.40
C ARG A 94 0.34 11.29 8.29
N SER A 95 -0.76 11.90 7.84
CA SER A 95 -2.02 11.97 8.60
C SER A 95 -3.01 10.85 8.25
N SER A 96 -3.06 10.42 6.98
CA SER A 96 -4.11 9.53 6.47
C SER A 96 -3.64 8.15 6.01
N GLY A 97 -2.32 7.91 5.96
CA GLY A 97 -1.72 6.66 5.48
C GLY A 97 -1.64 6.59 3.96
N TRP A 98 -1.64 5.36 3.42
CA TRP A 98 -1.54 5.09 1.99
C TRP A 98 -2.49 5.93 1.12
N THR A 99 -1.97 6.36 -0.03
CA THR A 99 -2.74 6.88 -1.17
C THR A 99 -2.33 6.15 -2.44
N SER A 100 -3.22 6.09 -3.42
CA SER A 100 -2.89 5.48 -4.71
C SER A 100 -1.75 6.20 -5.43
N GLU A 101 -1.70 7.52 -5.31
CA GLU A 101 -0.67 8.38 -5.87
C GLU A 101 0.69 8.06 -5.25
N LEU A 102 0.75 7.83 -3.93
CA LEU A 102 2.01 7.44 -3.29
C LEU A 102 2.45 6.04 -3.72
N LEU A 103 1.53 5.09 -3.82
CA LEU A 103 1.86 3.73 -4.28
C LEU A 103 2.45 3.75 -5.69
N GLU A 104 1.89 4.56 -6.60
CA GLU A 104 2.44 4.72 -7.95
C GLU A 104 3.77 5.46 -7.97
N ALA A 105 3.93 6.52 -7.16
CA ALA A 105 5.22 7.20 -6.99
C ALA A 105 6.32 6.24 -6.53
N LEU A 106 6.04 5.46 -5.49
CA LEU A 106 6.98 4.51 -4.92
C LEU A 106 7.33 3.42 -5.93
N ASN A 107 6.33 2.90 -6.66
CA ASN A 107 6.55 1.90 -7.70
C ASN A 107 7.41 2.45 -8.86
N GLY A 108 7.12 3.67 -9.30
CA GLY A 108 7.88 4.36 -10.34
C GLY A 108 9.33 4.61 -9.92
N ALA A 109 9.54 5.12 -8.70
CA ALA A 109 10.87 5.35 -8.16
C ALA A 109 11.63 4.04 -7.93
N TRP A 110 10.97 2.99 -7.44
CA TRP A 110 11.56 1.68 -7.22
C TRP A 110 12.07 1.05 -8.53
N SER A 111 11.28 1.15 -9.60
CA SER A 111 11.57 0.55 -10.90
C SER A 111 12.76 1.17 -11.63
N ILE A 112 13.09 2.44 -11.34
CA ILE A 112 14.21 3.15 -11.97
C ILE A 112 15.45 3.24 -11.06
N MET A 113 15.31 2.86 -9.79
CA MET A 113 16.38 2.92 -8.80
C MET A 113 17.42 1.82 -9.09
N ALA A 114 18.70 2.18 -8.95
CA ALA A 114 19.79 1.24 -9.17
C ALA A 114 19.90 0.23 -8.00
N ILE A 115 20.47 -0.96 -8.26
CA ILE A 115 20.56 -2.04 -7.27
C ILE A 115 21.30 -1.60 -5.99
N ASP A 116 22.39 -0.85 -6.15
CA ASP A 116 23.18 -0.31 -5.03
C ASP A 116 22.39 0.71 -4.19
N GLN A 117 21.39 1.36 -4.78
CA GLN A 117 20.48 2.27 -4.07
C GLN A 117 19.36 1.50 -3.35
N HIS A 118 18.89 0.36 -3.89
CA HIS A 118 17.99 -0.54 -3.17
C HIS A 118 18.63 -1.04 -1.88
N ASP A 119 19.89 -1.47 -1.94
CA ASP A 119 20.62 -1.99 -0.78
C ASP A 119 20.70 -1.00 0.39
N GLN A 120 20.77 0.30 0.07
CA GLN A 120 20.81 1.39 1.06
C GLN A 120 19.52 1.53 1.89
N LEU A 121 18.39 0.98 1.41
CA LEU A 121 17.10 0.99 2.13
C LEU A 121 16.99 -0.16 3.15
N THR A 122 17.86 -1.17 3.05
CA THR A 122 17.85 -2.35 3.91
C THR A 122 17.84 -2.02 5.41
N PRO A 123 18.69 -1.11 5.93
CA PRO A 123 18.70 -0.78 7.36
C PRO A 123 17.36 -0.22 7.84
N GLY A 124 16.78 0.71 7.06
CA GLY A 124 15.49 1.31 7.38
C GLY A 124 14.33 0.32 7.32
N PHE A 125 14.31 -0.60 6.34
CA PHE A 125 13.27 -1.63 6.24
C PHE A 125 13.35 -2.65 7.38
N ARG A 126 14.56 -3.06 7.77
CA ARG A 126 14.77 -4.02 8.87
C ARG A 126 14.24 -3.51 10.21
N GLN A 127 14.27 -2.20 10.47
CA GLN A 127 13.69 -1.62 11.69
C GLN A 127 12.19 -1.92 11.86
N PHE A 128 11.49 -2.22 10.77
CA PHE A 128 10.06 -2.52 10.73
C PHE A 128 9.76 -3.99 10.37
N ASN A 129 10.76 -4.87 10.43
CA ASN A 129 10.64 -6.31 10.14
C ASN A 129 10.11 -6.62 8.73
N VAL A 130 10.55 -5.82 7.75
CA VAL A 130 10.34 -6.04 6.31
C VAL A 130 11.66 -6.01 5.54
N SER A 131 11.67 -6.58 4.36
CA SER A 131 12.84 -6.73 3.49
C SER A 131 12.66 -6.02 2.14
N LEU A 132 13.74 -5.93 1.34
CA LEU A 132 13.65 -5.43 -0.04
C LEU A 132 12.73 -6.32 -0.90
N GLU A 133 12.80 -7.64 -0.72
CA GLU A 133 11.93 -8.62 -1.41
C GLU A 133 10.45 -8.39 -1.08
N ASP A 134 10.14 -8.09 0.19
CA ASP A 134 8.77 -7.74 0.58
C ASP A 134 8.27 -6.47 -0.12
N PHE A 135 9.15 -5.50 -0.32
CA PHE A 135 8.81 -4.25 -0.99
C PHE A 135 8.61 -4.46 -2.48
N ASP A 136 9.54 -5.17 -3.11
CA ASP A 136 9.47 -5.54 -4.53
C ASP A 136 8.17 -6.28 -4.84
N TRP A 137 7.86 -7.29 -4.02
CA TRP A 137 6.61 -8.05 -4.14
C TRP A 137 5.36 -7.18 -3.96
N LEU A 138 5.37 -6.23 -3.02
CA LEU A 138 4.26 -5.28 -2.87
C LEU A 138 4.10 -4.40 -4.13
N MET A 139 5.19 -3.89 -4.70
CA MET A 139 5.15 -3.08 -5.92
C MET A 139 4.72 -3.89 -7.14
N GLU A 140 5.07 -5.17 -7.21
CA GLU A 140 4.57 -6.10 -8.23
C GLU A 140 3.05 -6.27 -8.14
N LEU A 141 2.51 -6.47 -6.93
CA LEU A 141 1.06 -6.57 -6.70
C LEU A 141 0.33 -5.29 -7.11
N VAL A 142 0.87 -4.12 -6.76
CA VAL A 142 0.32 -2.82 -7.18
C VAL A 142 0.31 -2.68 -8.70
N THR A 143 1.40 -3.08 -9.37
CA THR A 143 1.51 -3.06 -10.83
C THR A 143 0.49 -3.98 -11.49
N LYS A 144 0.35 -5.22 -11.00
CA LYS A 144 -0.66 -6.17 -11.49
C LYS A 144 -2.07 -5.61 -11.30
N ALA A 145 -2.35 -4.99 -10.16
CA ALA A 145 -3.65 -4.40 -9.89
C ALA A 145 -3.98 -3.25 -10.86
N ARG A 146 -3.02 -2.36 -11.12
CA ARG A 146 -3.19 -1.27 -12.09
C ARG A 146 -3.52 -1.82 -13.48
N ILE A 147 -2.75 -2.80 -13.96
CA ILE A 147 -2.96 -3.43 -15.28
C ILE A 147 -4.36 -4.08 -15.35
N ALA A 148 -4.78 -4.79 -14.30
CA ALA A 148 -6.09 -5.44 -14.25
C ALA A 148 -7.25 -4.42 -14.32
N PHE A 149 -7.12 -3.27 -13.65
CA PHE A 149 -8.13 -2.20 -13.73
C PHE A 149 -8.13 -1.52 -15.09
N GLU A 150 -6.98 -1.23 -15.68
CA GLU A 150 -6.87 -0.64 -17.02
C GLU A 150 -7.55 -1.52 -18.07
N GLN A 151 -7.36 -2.85 -18.00
CA GLN A 151 -8.03 -3.81 -18.87
C GLN A 151 -9.56 -3.79 -18.73
N ARG A 152 -10.07 -3.37 -17.57
CA ARG A 152 -11.51 -3.21 -17.28
C ARG A 152 -12.02 -1.78 -17.54
N GLY A 153 -11.16 -0.89 -18.07
CA GLY A 153 -11.49 0.52 -18.29
C GLY A 153 -11.64 1.34 -17.01
N GLN A 154 -11.03 0.90 -15.90
CA GLN A 154 -11.07 1.57 -14.61
C GLN A 154 -9.70 2.18 -14.27
N HIS A 155 -9.69 3.29 -13.51
CA HIS A 155 -8.45 3.90 -13.02
C HIS A 155 -8.19 3.53 -11.57
N ILE A 156 -6.96 3.11 -11.23
CA ILE A 156 -6.61 2.64 -9.88
C ILE A 156 -6.92 3.69 -8.79
N HIS A 157 -6.67 4.97 -9.04
CA HIS A 157 -7.04 6.07 -8.15
C HIS A 157 -8.53 6.14 -7.83
N GLN A 158 -9.40 5.93 -8.81
CA GLN A 158 -10.85 5.97 -8.60
C GLN A 158 -11.31 4.79 -7.75
N VAL A 159 -10.79 3.60 -8.02
CA VAL A 159 -11.09 2.40 -7.23
C VAL A 159 -10.59 2.55 -5.81
N PHE A 160 -9.36 3.05 -5.62
CA PHE A 160 -8.80 3.33 -4.31
C PHE A 160 -9.62 4.36 -3.53
N ALA A 161 -10.00 5.48 -4.16
CA ALA A 161 -10.82 6.52 -3.53
C ALA A 161 -12.22 6.01 -3.16
N GLN A 162 -12.82 5.13 -3.96
CA GLN A 162 -14.07 4.46 -3.63
C GLN A 162 -13.89 3.56 -2.40
N ARG A 163 -12.91 2.66 -2.41
CA ARG A 163 -12.62 1.79 -1.27
C ARG A 163 -12.29 2.58 -0.02
N ARG A 164 -11.50 3.64 -0.12
CA ARG A 164 -11.10 4.45 1.03
C ARG A 164 -12.28 5.07 1.78
N ARG A 165 -13.34 5.47 1.07
CA ARG A 165 -14.60 5.99 1.65
C ARG A 165 -15.40 4.92 2.39
N GLU A 166 -15.28 3.67 1.98
CA GLU A 166 -15.91 2.52 2.64
C GLU A 166 -15.13 2.06 3.90
N MET A 167 -13.88 2.51 4.05
CA MET A 167 -12.99 2.09 5.13
C MET A 167 -13.00 3.04 6.34
N PRO A 168 -12.66 2.54 7.55
CA PRO A 168 -12.58 3.36 8.75
C PRO A 168 -11.69 4.61 8.57
N GLY A 169 -12.16 5.76 9.02
CA GLY A 169 -11.42 7.02 8.91
C GLY A 169 -11.29 7.54 7.48
N GLY A 170 -12.14 7.07 6.55
CA GLY A 170 -12.30 7.66 5.22
C GLY A 170 -12.90 9.06 5.35
N ALA A 171 -12.33 10.02 4.64
CA ALA A 171 -12.94 11.34 4.53
C ALA A 171 -14.32 11.18 3.86
N GLN A 172 -15.36 11.65 4.54
CA GLN A 172 -16.65 11.96 3.92
C GLN A 172 -16.48 13.15 2.99
#